data_AF-A0A950SI66-F1
#
_entry.id   AF-A0A950SI66-F1
#
_cell.length_a   1.000
_cell.length_b   1.000
_cell.length_c   1.000
_cell.angle_alpha   90.00
_cell.angle_beta   90.00
_cell.angle_gamma   90.00
#
_symmetry.space_group_name_H-M   'P 1'
#
loop_
_entity.id
_entity.type
_entity.pdbx_description
1 polymer ?
#
loop_
_entity_poly.entity_id
_entity_poly.type
_entity_poly.pdbx_seq_one_letter_code
_entity_poly.pdbx_strand_id
1 'polypeptide(L)'
;MTRAEAQARAEQLNRAAPDRSRHHWTIRDRGGGDWEVLRVTVPGVQFGAGPLRAATEQRPRPDEPPDPRPSLIRQIPPYGPG
;
A
#
# COMPACT_ATOMS: atom_id res chain seq x y z
N MET A 1 -15.29 27.15 -13.36
CA MET A 1 -15.82 26.52 -12.11
C MET A 1 -14.85 26.78 -10.99
N THR A 2 -15.33 26.88 -9.75
CA THR A 2 -14.44 27.07 -8.61
C THR A 2 -13.65 25.80 -8.30
N ARG A 3 -12.53 25.94 -7.57
CA ARG A 3 -11.74 24.79 -7.11
C ARG A 3 -12.58 23.79 -6.32
N ALA A 4 -13.40 24.28 -5.40
CA ALA A 4 -14.24 23.45 -4.54
C ALA A 4 -15.29 22.67 -5.35
N GLU A 5 -15.93 23.31 -6.32
CA GLU A 5 -16.86 22.64 -7.23
C GLU A 5 -16.18 21.56 -8.07
N ALA A 6 -15.01 21.88 -8.65
CA ALA A 6 -14.24 20.93 -9.44
C ALA A 6 -13.83 19.72 -8.61
N GLN A 7 -13.40 19.94 -7.36
CA GLN A 7 -12.99 18.88 -6.45
C GLN A 7 -14.17 17.97 -6.08
N ALA A 8 -15.29 18.54 -5.64
CA ALA A 8 -16.50 17.78 -5.32
C ALA A 8 -16.99 16.95 -6.53
N ARG A 9 -16.89 17.52 -7.73
CA ARG A 9 -17.25 16.85 -8.99
C ARG A 9 -16.30 15.69 -9.31
N ALA A 10 -14.98 15.90 -9.19
CA ALA A 10 -13.99 14.85 -9.40
C ALA A 10 -14.17 13.69 -8.41
N GLU A 11 -14.43 13.98 -7.13
CA GLU A 11 -14.71 12.98 -6.09
C GLU A 11 -16.00 12.20 -6.36
N GLN A 12 -17.06 12.89 -6.83
CA GLN A 12 -18.30 12.23 -7.24
C GLN A 12 -18.07 11.26 -8.40
N LEU A 13 -17.31 11.68 -9.42
CA LEU A 13 -17.00 10.85 -10.58
C LEU A 13 -16.12 9.65 -10.20
N ASN A 14 -15.13 9.83 -9.32
CA ASN A 14 -14.31 8.74 -8.79
C ASN A 14 -15.13 7.72 -8.01
N ARG A 15 -16.16 8.16 -7.26
CA ARG A 15 -17.09 7.25 -6.56
C ARG A 15 -18.05 6.55 -7.53
N ALA A 16 -18.54 7.24 -8.56
CA ALA A 16 -19.49 6.66 -9.50
C ALA A 16 -18.84 5.73 -10.54
N ALA A 17 -17.54 5.88 -10.80
CA ALA A 17 -16.86 5.10 -11.82
C ALA A 17 -16.88 3.59 -11.50
N PRO A 18 -17.31 2.72 -12.43
CA PRO A 18 -17.22 1.27 -12.26
C PRO A 18 -15.77 0.79 -12.36
N ASP A 19 -14.95 1.41 -13.22
CA ASP A 19 -13.55 1.04 -13.48
C ASP A 19 -12.55 1.96 -12.75
N ARG A 20 -12.71 2.13 -11.43
CA ARG A 20 -11.86 3.02 -10.61
C ARG A 20 -10.37 2.73 -10.70
N SER A 21 -10.00 1.52 -11.10
CA SER A 21 -8.61 1.08 -11.26
C SER A 21 -7.94 1.51 -12.56
N ARG A 22 -8.72 1.85 -13.59
CA ARG A 22 -8.22 2.14 -14.94
C ARG A 22 -7.98 3.62 -15.19
N HIS A 23 -8.73 4.47 -14.52
CA HIS A 23 -8.66 5.91 -14.71
C HIS A 23 -9.05 6.64 -13.44
N HIS A 24 -8.53 7.86 -13.30
CA HIS A 24 -8.79 8.71 -12.16
C HIS A 24 -9.23 10.10 -12.61
N TRP A 25 -10.27 10.63 -11.98
CA TRP A 25 -10.72 12.01 -12.19
C TRP A 25 -9.98 12.94 -11.25
N THR A 26 -9.34 13.97 -11.79
CA THR A 26 -8.61 15.00 -11.04
C THR A 26 -8.99 16.39 -11.54
N ILE A 27 -8.52 17.43 -10.83
CA ILE A 27 -8.75 18.82 -11.19
C ILE A 27 -7.48 19.45 -11.75
N ARG A 28 -7.64 20.39 -12.69
CA ARG A 28 -6.56 21.25 -13.18
C ARG A 28 -6.99 22.71 -13.13
N ASP A 29 -6.06 23.57 -12.78
CA ASP A 29 -6.22 25.02 -12.86
C ASP A 29 -6.07 25.46 -14.33
N ARG A 30 -7.06 26.17 -14.86
CA ARG A 30 -7.04 26.80 -16.19
C ARG A 30 -6.57 28.26 -16.14
N GLY A 31 -6.29 28.80 -14.96
CA GLY A 31 -5.93 30.18 -14.72
C GLY A 31 -7.16 31.05 -14.46
N GLY A 32 -6.93 32.23 -13.88
CA GLY A 32 -8.01 33.19 -13.60
C GLY A 32 -9.04 32.73 -12.56
N GLY A 33 -8.71 31.72 -11.75
CA GLY A 33 -9.63 31.14 -10.77
C GLY A 33 -10.56 30.08 -11.35
N ASP A 34 -10.41 29.74 -12.63
CA ASP A 34 -11.18 28.68 -13.28
C ASP A 34 -10.48 27.33 -13.18
N TRP A 35 -11.25 26.35 -12.73
CA TRP A 35 -10.81 24.96 -12.65
C TRP A 35 -11.51 24.12 -13.70
N GLU A 36 -10.96 22.95 -13.97
CA GLU A 36 -11.62 21.95 -14.80
C GLU A 36 -11.41 20.55 -14.19
N VAL A 37 -12.32 19.64 -14.51
CA VAL A 37 -12.19 18.23 -14.15
C VAL A 37 -11.72 17.46 -15.37
N LEU A 38 -10.69 16.64 -15.21
CA LEU A 38 -10.11 15.84 -16.29
C LEU A 38 -9.92 14.39 -15.85
N ARG A 39 -9.97 13.48 -16.83
CA ARG A 39 -9.74 12.05 -16.64
C ARG A 39 -8.30 11.72 -17.00
N VAL A 40 -7.56 11.13 -16.06
CA VAL A 40 -6.19 10.68 -16.26
C VAL A 40 -6.17 9.15 -16.35
N THR A 41 -5.39 8.66 -17.32
CA THR A 41 -5.02 7.25 -17.46
C THR A 41 -3.51 7.20 -17.52
N VAL A 42 -2.87 6.43 -16.65
CA VAL A 42 -1.41 6.23 -16.66
C VAL A 42 -1.14 4.76 -16.97
N PRO A 43 -0.46 4.43 -18.08
CA PRO A 43 -0.10 3.05 -18.40
C PRO A 43 0.71 2.39 -17.28
N GLY A 44 0.36 1.16 -16.91
CA GLY A 44 1.04 0.40 -15.86
C GLY A 44 0.69 0.80 -14.43
N VAL A 45 -0.09 1.85 -14.22
CA VAL A 45 -0.55 2.28 -12.89
C VAL A 45 -2.01 1.87 -12.70
N GLN A 46 -2.28 1.15 -11.61
CA GLN A 46 -3.64 0.90 -11.15
C GLN A 46 -4.01 1.98 -10.14
N PHE A 47 -5.11 2.68 -10.37
CA PHE A 47 -5.59 3.71 -9.47
C PHE A 47 -6.39 3.09 -8.30
N GLY A 48 -6.04 3.44 -7.07
CA GLY A 48 -6.67 2.93 -5.85
C GLY A 48 -6.07 1.63 -5.32
N ALA A 49 -6.51 1.24 -4.12
CA ALA A 49 -6.17 -0.07 -3.58
C ALA A 49 -6.87 -1.12 -4.43
N GLY A 50 -6.11 -2.05 -5.02
CA GLY A 50 -6.66 -3.25 -5.65
C GLY A 50 -7.55 -4.03 -4.67
N PRO A 51 -8.25 -5.08 -5.13
CA PRO A 51 -9.07 -5.89 -4.24
C PRO A 51 -8.23 -6.34 -3.05
N LEU A 52 -8.77 -6.19 -1.84
CA LEU A 52 -8.11 -6.61 -0.61
C LEU A 52 -7.78 -8.10 -0.74
N ARG A 53 -6.49 -8.42 -0.82
CA ARG A 53 -6.03 -9.80 -0.84
C ARG A 53 -5.71 -10.22 0.59
N ALA A 54 -5.93 -11.50 0.89
CA ALA A 54 -5.45 -12.07 2.14
C ALA A 54 -3.93 -11.81 2.24
N ALA A 55 -3.54 -11.05 3.25
CA ALA A 55 -2.14 -10.81 3.58
C ALA A 55 -1.76 -11.74 4.73
N THR A 56 -0.66 -12.44 4.60
CA THR A 56 -0.06 -13.17 5.73
C THR A 56 0.71 -12.16 6.57
N GLU A 57 0.25 -11.89 7.78
CA GLU A 57 1.01 -11.07 8.73
C GLU A 57 2.27 -11.83 9.16
N GLN A 58 3.44 -11.23 8.99
CA GLN A 58 4.65 -11.75 9.61
C GLN A 58 4.62 -11.40 11.10
N ARG A 59 4.33 -12.39 11.94
CA ARG A 59 4.61 -12.27 13.38
C ARG A 59 6.12 -12.32 13.61
N PRO A 60 6.66 -11.54 14.58
CA PRO A 60 8.04 -11.69 15.01
C PRO A 60 8.34 -13.14 15.39
N ARG A 61 9.56 -13.61 15.08
CA ARG A 61 10.04 -14.90 15.55
C ARG A 61 9.97 -14.90 17.09
N PRO A 62 9.32 -15.89 17.73
CA PRO A 62 9.33 -15.99 19.18
C PRO A 62 10.77 -16.16 19.67
N ASP A 63 11.04 -15.65 20.88
CA ASP A 63 12.35 -15.81 21.50
C ASP A 63 12.72 -17.28 21.61
N GLU A 64 13.98 -17.60 21.29
CA GLU A 64 14.48 -18.96 21.40
C GLU A 64 14.63 -19.31 22.89
N PRO A 65 14.06 -20.45 23.36
CA PRO A 65 14.19 -20.82 24.76
C PRO A 65 15.67 -21.01 25.14
N PRO A 66 16.03 -20.71 26.40
CA PRO A 66 17.41 -20.86 26.84
C PRO A 66 17.85 -22.33 26.72
N ASP A 67 19.05 -22.53 26.17
CA ASP A 67 19.65 -23.86 26.05
C ASP A 67 19.72 -24.55 27.43
N PRO A 68 19.11 -25.75 27.59
CA PRO A 68 19.08 -26.46 28.86
C PRO A 68 20.48 -26.94 29.31
N ARG A 69 21.48 -26.91 28.44
CA ARG A 69 22.86 -27.28 28.80
C ARG A 69 23.43 -26.30 29.84
N PRO A 70 24.19 -26.80 30.84
CA PRO A 70 24.98 -25.97 31.73
C PRO A 70 25.87 -24.99 30.95
N SER A 71 26.04 -23.77 31.47
CA SER A 71 26.84 -22.71 30.82
C SER A 71 28.24 -23.16 30.41
N LEU A 72 28.85 -24.05 31.20
CA LEU A 72 30.18 -24.61 30.97
C LEU A 72 30.30 -25.43 29.68
N ILE A 73 29.20 -26.05 29.20
CA ILE A 73 29.24 -27.02 28.09
C ILE A 73 28.38 -26.62 26.88
N ARG A 74 27.76 -25.43 26.90
CA ARG A 74 26.93 -24.91 25.78
C ARG A 74 27.72 -24.72 24.48
N GLN A 75 29.00 -24.41 24.56
CA GLN A 75 29.84 -24.17 23.38
C GLN A 75 30.51 -25.45 22.84
N ILE A 76 30.35 -26.58 23.54
CA ILE A 76 30.98 -27.85 23.16
C ILE A 76 30.05 -28.58 22.18
N PRO A 77 30.51 -28.91 20.95
CA PRO A 77 29.74 -29.71 20.00
C PRO A 77 29.41 -31.11 20.55
N PRO A 78 28.26 -31.70 20.20
CA PRO A 78 27.85 -33.01 20.72
C PRO A 78 28.73 -34.18 20.26
N TYR A 79 29.51 -34.01 19.19
CA TYR A 79 30.45 -34.99 18.68
C TYR A 79 31.80 -34.32 18.42
N GLY A 80 32.91 -34.99 18.77
CA GLY A 80 34.26 -34.48 18.57
C GLY A 80 34.65 -34.38 17.09
N PRO A 81 35.72 -33.66 16.73
CA PRO A 81 36.24 -33.66 15.37
C PRO A 81 36.62 -35.11 15.00
N GLY A 82 36.11 -35.58 13.86
CA GLY A 82 36.45 -36.88 13.30
C GLY A 82 37.92 -36.99 12.91
#